data_AF-A0A7C1F2Q5-F1
#
_entry.id   AF-A0A7C1F2Q5-F1
#
_cell.length_a   1.000
_cell.length_b   1.000
_cell.length_c   1.000
_cell.angle_alpha   90.00
_cell.angle_beta   90.00
_cell.angle_gamma   90.00
#
_symmetry.space_group_name_H-M   'P 1'
#
loop_
_entity.id
_entity.type
_entity.pdbx_description
1 polymer ?
#
loop_
_entity_poly.entity_id
_entity_poly.type
_entity_poly.pdbx_seq_one_letter_code
_entity_poly.pdbx_strand_id
1 'polypeptide(L)'
;MKIAIISDVHSNFVALKEFINDIKNQDISQIYCLGDIVGVYPQFKEVVRFFMENNIISILGNYDKACISETVEKGLLYLRKELTEEQKKIFYWSHKNLDPRSKDFLASLPLKIRLEFEKNKVLLVHGSPNSISKYIFPDTPHLYLENMLKENNCNVIICGHTHIPMIIETKEGYFINPGSLGMPKEDPSEASYLIADFASEEPKFLIKKIKFDNNYIEYIFKEKVLSSFI
;
A
#
# COMPACT_ATOMS: atom_id res chain seq x y z
N MET A 1 -1.29 22.04 -2.93
CA MET A 1 -2.30 20.99 -3.20
C MET A 1 -2.15 19.89 -2.16
N LYS A 2 -3.22 19.44 -1.53
CA LYS A 2 -3.18 18.42 -0.48
C LYS A 2 -3.70 17.08 -1.00
N ILE A 3 -2.91 16.02 -0.85
CA ILE A 3 -3.26 14.66 -1.26
C ILE A 3 -3.15 13.68 -0.09
N ALA A 4 -3.90 12.60 -0.16
CA ALA A 4 -3.78 11.48 0.77
C ALA A 4 -3.13 10.29 0.07
N ILE A 5 -2.20 9.63 0.74
CA ILE A 5 -1.52 8.44 0.22
C ILE A 5 -1.67 7.30 1.23
N ILE A 6 -2.22 6.19 0.75
CA ILE A 6 -2.41 4.94 1.50
C ILE A 6 -1.55 3.83 0.87
N SER A 7 -1.30 2.77 1.62
CA SER A 7 -0.60 1.57 1.15
C SER A 7 -1.05 0.35 1.92
N ASP A 8 -0.82 -0.84 1.37
CA ASP A 8 -0.92 -2.10 2.08
C ASP A 8 -2.31 -2.28 2.75
N VAL A 9 -3.36 -2.16 1.93
CA VAL A 9 -4.77 -2.32 2.36
C VAL A 9 -5.10 -3.78 2.62
N HIS A 10 -4.49 -4.71 1.89
CA HIS A 10 -4.59 -6.16 2.08
C HIS A 10 -6.03 -6.69 2.15
N SER A 11 -6.95 -6.07 1.41
CA SER A 11 -8.40 -6.30 1.46
C SER A 11 -9.07 -6.02 2.81
N ASN A 12 -8.49 -5.19 3.67
CA ASN A 12 -9.12 -4.75 4.92
C ASN A 12 -10.10 -3.59 4.65
N PHE A 13 -11.34 -3.93 4.32
CA PHE A 13 -12.37 -2.92 4.03
C PHE A 13 -12.79 -2.14 5.28
N VAL A 14 -12.60 -2.70 6.47
CA VAL A 14 -12.91 -2.01 7.74
C VAL A 14 -12.01 -0.79 7.91
N ALA A 15 -10.70 -0.98 7.79
CA ALA A 15 -9.73 0.12 7.88
C ALA A 15 -9.90 1.14 6.75
N LEU A 16 -10.22 0.68 5.54
CA LEU A 16 -10.48 1.58 4.40
C LEU A 16 -11.64 2.54 4.66
N LYS A 17 -12.74 2.06 5.26
CA LYS A 17 -13.88 2.92 5.62
C LYS A 17 -13.52 3.96 6.67
N GLU A 18 -12.76 3.56 7.70
CA GLU A 18 -12.31 4.50 8.74
C GLU A 18 -11.41 5.59 8.17
N PHE A 19 -10.52 5.24 7.24
CA PHE A 19 -9.69 6.22 6.54
C PHE A 19 -10.52 7.26 5.81
N ILE A 20 -11.52 6.82 5.03
CA ILE A 20 -12.39 7.72 4.27
C ILE A 20 -13.19 8.63 5.20
N ASN A 21 -13.67 8.10 6.33
CA ASN A 21 -14.36 8.88 7.34
C ASN A 21 -13.44 9.97 7.93
N ASP A 22 -12.20 9.62 8.24
CA ASP A 22 -11.22 10.55 8.81
C ASP A 22 -10.83 11.67 7.82
N ILE A 23 -10.68 11.38 6.52
CA ILE A 23 -10.28 12.38 5.52
C ILE A 23 -11.41 13.24 4.95
N LYS A 24 -12.68 12.91 5.22
CA LYS A 24 -13.86 13.52 4.59
C LYS A 24 -13.90 15.06 4.64
N ASN A 25 -13.35 15.67 5.69
CA ASN A 25 -13.36 17.12 5.92
C ASN A 25 -11.96 17.76 5.85
N GLN A 26 -10.98 17.12 5.20
CA GLN A 26 -9.58 17.57 5.20
C GLN A 26 -9.12 18.25 3.90
N ASP A 27 -10.04 18.56 2.98
CA ASP A 27 -9.76 19.14 1.65
C ASP A 27 -8.74 18.33 0.84
N ILE A 28 -8.91 17.01 0.82
CA ILE A 28 -8.08 16.10 0.04
C ILE A 28 -8.49 16.16 -1.43
N SER A 29 -7.57 16.60 -2.28
CA SER A 29 -7.80 16.74 -3.71
C SER A 29 -7.72 15.43 -4.50
N GLN A 30 -6.90 14.49 -4.03
CA GLN A 30 -6.77 13.17 -4.63
C GLN A 30 -6.24 12.14 -3.62
N ILE A 31 -6.66 10.88 -3.79
CA ILE A 31 -6.16 9.73 -3.01
C ILE A 31 -5.30 8.87 -3.93
N TYR A 32 -4.10 8.53 -3.46
CA TYR A 32 -3.20 7.58 -4.11
C TYR A 32 -3.04 6.32 -3.26
N CYS A 33 -2.97 5.15 -3.89
CA CYS A 33 -2.63 3.90 -3.22
C CYS A 33 -1.33 3.30 -3.77
N LEU A 34 -0.42 2.93 -2.87
CA LEU A 34 0.89 2.38 -3.21
C LEU A 34 0.90 0.86 -3.43
N GLY A 35 -0.27 0.26 -3.64
CA GLY A 35 -0.42 -1.18 -3.90
C GLY A 35 -0.66 -2.00 -2.64
N ASP A 36 -0.67 -3.32 -2.84
CA ASP A 36 -1.15 -4.32 -1.89
C ASP A 36 -2.59 -3.99 -1.48
N ILE A 37 -3.42 -3.76 -2.49
CA ILE A 37 -4.86 -3.50 -2.37
C ILE A 37 -5.56 -4.77 -1.90
N VAL A 38 -5.13 -5.91 -2.44
CA VAL A 38 -5.58 -7.24 -2.05
C VAL A 38 -4.42 -8.08 -1.53
N GLY A 39 -4.73 -9.16 -0.81
CA GLY A 39 -3.72 -10.19 -0.54
C GLY A 39 -4.02 -11.12 0.62
N VAL A 40 -4.53 -10.57 1.73
CA VAL A 40 -4.65 -11.30 2.99
C VAL A 40 -6.11 -11.47 3.42
N TYR A 41 -6.83 -10.37 3.62
CA TYR A 41 -8.19 -10.41 4.15
C TYR A 41 -9.23 -10.75 3.07
N PRO A 42 -10.43 -11.23 3.45
CA PRO A 42 -11.38 -11.80 2.49
C PRO A 42 -12.25 -10.78 1.73
N GLN A 43 -12.09 -9.48 1.96
CA GLN A 43 -13.00 -8.45 1.42
C GLN A 43 -12.52 -7.86 0.08
N PHE A 44 -12.03 -8.70 -0.83
CA PHE A 44 -11.44 -8.27 -2.12
C PHE A 44 -12.42 -7.43 -2.94
N LYS A 45 -13.66 -7.93 -3.06
CA LYS A 45 -14.71 -7.33 -3.90
C LYS A 45 -15.09 -5.97 -3.38
N GLU A 46 -15.26 -5.85 -2.06
CA GLU A 46 -15.63 -4.61 -1.39
C GLU A 46 -14.54 -3.55 -1.57
N VAL A 47 -13.27 -3.92 -1.35
CA VAL A 47 -12.14 -3.01 -1.53
C VAL A 47 -11.97 -2.60 -2.99
N VAL A 48 -11.90 -3.52 -3.93
CA VAL A 48 -11.65 -3.19 -5.34
C VAL A 48 -12.83 -2.40 -5.93
N ARG A 49 -14.07 -2.76 -5.60
CA ARG A 49 -15.24 -1.96 -5.98
C ARG A 49 -15.15 -0.54 -5.43
N PHE A 50 -14.80 -0.39 -4.16
CA PHE A 50 -14.63 0.93 -3.55
C PHE A 50 -13.58 1.77 -4.26
N PHE A 51 -12.43 1.18 -4.61
CA PHE A 51 -11.37 1.85 -5.34
C PHE A 51 -11.84 2.37 -6.71
N MET A 52 -12.59 1.55 -7.45
CA MET A 52 -13.18 1.94 -8.73
C MET A 52 -14.23 3.05 -8.58
N GLU A 53 -15.10 2.96 -7.58
CA GLU A 53 -16.19 3.94 -7.37
C GLU A 53 -15.67 5.30 -6.84
N ASN A 54 -14.53 5.32 -6.15
CA ASN A 54 -13.98 6.52 -5.50
C ASN A 54 -12.74 7.08 -6.21
N ASN A 55 -12.43 6.60 -7.43
CA ASN A 55 -11.31 7.09 -8.25
C ASN A 55 -9.94 7.11 -7.53
N ILE A 56 -9.66 6.11 -6.70
CA ILE A 56 -8.36 6.00 -6.01
C ILE A 56 -7.29 5.59 -7.02
N ILE A 57 -6.39 6.53 -7.35
CA ILE A 57 -5.31 6.27 -8.29
C ILE A 57 -4.29 5.35 -7.63
N SER A 58 -4.06 4.18 -8.23
CA SER A 58 -3.31 3.12 -7.57
C SER A 58 -2.17 2.60 -8.44
N ILE A 59 -1.10 2.13 -7.77
CA ILE A 59 -0.06 1.31 -8.39
C ILE A 59 -0.19 -0.14 -7.91
N LEU A 60 0.44 -1.04 -8.64
CA LEU A 60 0.46 -2.46 -8.32
C LEU A 60 1.43 -2.76 -7.17
N GLY A 61 0.98 -3.50 -6.14
CA GLY A 61 1.83 -4.07 -5.10
C GLY A 61 2.27 -5.51 -5.37
N ASN A 62 3.13 -6.03 -4.51
CA ASN A 62 3.68 -7.38 -4.72
C ASN A 62 2.63 -8.47 -4.42
N TYR A 63 1.73 -8.28 -3.46
CA TYR A 63 0.60 -9.19 -3.24
C TYR A 63 -0.43 -9.08 -4.35
N ASP A 64 -0.70 -7.88 -4.86
CA ASP A 64 -1.59 -7.72 -6.02
C ASP A 64 -1.05 -8.51 -7.21
N LYS A 65 0.24 -8.32 -7.52
CA LYS A 65 0.93 -9.04 -8.59
C LYS A 65 0.93 -10.55 -8.37
N ALA A 66 1.13 -10.99 -7.13
CA ALA A 66 1.08 -12.40 -6.77
C ALA A 66 -0.32 -12.99 -7.01
N CYS A 67 -1.39 -12.29 -6.60
CA CYS A 67 -2.77 -12.78 -6.70
C CYS A 67 -3.29 -12.86 -8.14
N ILE A 68 -2.82 -12.00 -9.04
CA ILE A 68 -3.18 -12.04 -10.46
C ILE A 68 -2.25 -12.92 -11.32
N SER A 69 -1.24 -13.55 -10.71
CA SER A 69 -0.32 -14.42 -11.44
C SER A 69 -1.05 -15.65 -11.99
N GLU A 70 -0.58 -16.17 -13.13
CA GLU A 70 -1.22 -17.30 -13.83
C GLU A 70 -1.35 -18.54 -12.93
N THR A 71 -0.33 -18.82 -12.12
CA THR A 71 -0.32 -19.93 -11.17
C THR A 71 0.11 -19.45 -9.79
N VAL A 72 -0.23 -20.23 -8.77
CA VAL A 72 0.16 -19.98 -7.38
C VAL A 72 1.69 -19.95 -7.26
N GLU A 73 2.39 -20.87 -7.92
CA GLU A 73 3.85 -20.98 -7.88
C GLU A 73 4.53 -19.74 -8.44
N LYS A 74 4.02 -19.19 -9.55
CA LYS A 74 4.50 -17.91 -10.10
C LYS A 74 4.21 -16.75 -9.16
N GLY A 75 3.05 -16.75 -8.52
CA GLY A 75 2.67 -15.71 -7.57
C GLY A 75 3.57 -15.68 -6.33
N LEU A 76 3.96 -16.86 -5.81
CA LEU A 76 4.87 -16.98 -4.67
C LEU A 76 6.24 -16.32 -4.91
N LEU A 77 6.68 -16.16 -6.17
CA LEU A 77 7.94 -15.49 -6.50
C LEU A 77 7.96 -13.99 -6.16
N TYR A 78 6.78 -13.35 -6.05
CA TYR A 78 6.65 -11.94 -5.68
C TYR A 78 6.55 -11.72 -4.17
N LEU A 79 6.30 -12.79 -3.41
CA LEU A 79 6.22 -12.75 -1.96
C LEU A 79 7.60 -12.99 -1.33
N ARG A 80 7.74 -12.72 -0.04
CA ARG A 80 8.98 -13.01 0.69
C ARG A 80 9.30 -14.51 0.61
N LYS A 81 10.59 -14.86 0.60
CA LYS A 81 11.05 -16.25 0.47
C LYS A 81 10.59 -17.14 1.64
N GLU A 82 10.50 -16.57 2.84
CA GLU A 82 10.19 -17.30 4.07
C GLU A 82 8.73 -17.03 4.50
N LEU A 83 7.79 -17.66 3.80
CA LEU A 83 6.38 -17.72 4.22
C LEU A 83 6.16 -18.95 5.10
N THR A 84 5.40 -18.78 6.18
CA THR A 84 4.89 -19.91 6.96
C THR A 84 3.88 -20.72 6.13
N GLU A 85 3.63 -21.97 6.50
CA GLU A 85 2.62 -22.80 5.81
C GLU A 85 1.22 -22.15 5.86
N GLU A 86 0.90 -21.50 6.98
CA GLU A 86 -0.34 -20.73 7.10
C GLU A 86 -0.40 -19.57 6.11
N GLN A 87 0.68 -18.79 5.98
CA GLN A 87 0.75 -17.69 5.01
C GLN A 87 0.62 -18.17 3.56
N LYS A 88 1.19 -19.33 3.23
CA LYS A 88 1.02 -19.95 1.91
C LYS A 88 -0.43 -20.35 1.67
N LYS A 89 -1.12 -20.93 2.67
CA LYS A 89 -2.55 -21.28 2.58
C LYS A 89 -3.43 -20.04 2.39
N ILE A 90 -3.14 -18.96 3.13
CA ILE A 90 -3.84 -17.67 2.96
C ILE A 90 -3.64 -17.14 1.55
N PHE A 91 -2.40 -17.09 1.05
CA PHE A 91 -2.12 -16.65 -0.31
C PHE A 91 -2.83 -17.53 -1.36
N TYR A 92 -2.77 -18.85 -1.21
CA TYR A 92 -3.47 -19.79 -2.08
C TYR A 92 -4.98 -19.50 -2.12
N TRP A 93 -5.58 -19.28 -0.94
CA TRP A 93 -6.99 -18.92 -0.83
C TRP A 93 -7.29 -17.60 -1.55
N SER A 94 -6.47 -16.56 -1.35
CA SER A 94 -6.63 -15.26 -2.01
C SER A 94 -6.53 -15.36 -3.52
N HIS A 95 -5.50 -16.04 -4.05
CA HIS A 95 -5.30 -16.26 -5.48
C HIS A 95 -6.50 -16.96 -6.14
N LYS A 96 -7.04 -17.98 -5.47
CA LYS A 96 -8.18 -18.77 -5.94
C LYS A 96 -9.50 -18.03 -5.87
N ASN A 97 -9.72 -17.22 -4.84
CA ASN A 97 -11.01 -16.57 -4.57
C ASN A 97 -11.11 -15.14 -5.13
N LEU A 98 -10.01 -14.57 -5.63
CA LEU A 98 -10.03 -13.27 -6.30
C LEU A 98 -10.90 -13.33 -7.56
N ASP A 99 -11.93 -12.49 -7.60
CA ASP A 99 -12.91 -12.50 -8.69
C ASP A 99 -12.35 -11.86 -9.97
N PRO A 100 -12.91 -12.19 -11.15
CA PRO A 100 -12.40 -11.69 -12.43
C PRO A 100 -12.31 -10.17 -12.53
N ARG A 101 -13.30 -9.43 -12.00
CA ARG A 101 -13.28 -7.96 -12.08
C ARG A 101 -12.15 -7.37 -11.26
N SER A 102 -11.91 -7.94 -10.08
CA SER A 102 -10.75 -7.57 -9.27
C SER A 102 -9.43 -7.89 -9.96
N LYS A 103 -9.32 -9.04 -10.63
CA LYS A 103 -8.14 -9.40 -11.43
C LYS A 103 -7.88 -8.40 -12.56
N ASP A 104 -8.91 -8.06 -13.33
CA ASP A 104 -8.81 -7.12 -14.44
C ASP A 104 -8.40 -5.71 -13.97
N PHE A 105 -8.99 -5.24 -12.87
CA PHE A 105 -8.62 -3.97 -12.25
C PHE A 105 -7.14 -3.96 -11.86
N LEU A 106 -6.69 -4.96 -11.10
CA LEU A 106 -5.29 -5.05 -10.66
C LEU A 106 -4.33 -5.19 -11.85
N ALA A 107 -4.68 -5.98 -12.88
CA ALA A 107 -3.86 -6.14 -14.07
C ALA A 107 -3.68 -4.84 -14.87
N SER A 108 -4.58 -3.87 -14.71
CA SER A 108 -4.49 -2.55 -15.34
C SER A 108 -3.56 -1.57 -14.60
N LEU A 109 -3.17 -1.87 -13.36
CA LEU A 109 -2.43 -0.92 -12.53
C LEU A 109 -0.97 -0.76 -12.99
N PRO A 110 -0.46 0.48 -13.06
CA PRO A 110 0.95 0.73 -13.34
C PRO A 110 1.84 0.30 -12.17
N LEU A 111 3.12 0.02 -12.44
CA LEU A 111 4.11 -0.30 -11.39
C LEU A 111 4.56 0.93 -10.60
N LYS A 112 4.45 2.12 -11.19
CA LYS A 112 4.90 3.38 -10.59
C LYS A 112 4.15 4.55 -11.19
N ILE A 113 4.03 5.63 -10.43
CA ILE A 113 3.45 6.90 -10.86
C ILE A 113 4.44 8.02 -10.57
N ARG A 114 4.57 8.96 -11.50
CA ARG A 114 5.32 10.19 -11.31
C ARG A 114 4.34 11.35 -11.24
N LEU A 115 4.50 12.19 -10.23
CA LEU A 115 3.74 13.41 -10.04
C LEU A 115 4.71 14.60 -10.02
N GLU A 116 4.24 15.74 -10.47
CA GLU A 116 5.00 16.98 -10.47
C GLU A 116 4.15 18.09 -9.88
N PHE A 117 4.63 18.68 -8.79
CA PHE A 117 4.00 19.80 -8.10
C PHE A 117 5.01 20.93 -7.98
N GLU A 118 4.98 21.84 -8.95
CA GLU A 118 5.96 22.93 -9.09
C GLU A 118 7.40 22.38 -9.10
N LYS A 119 8.19 22.64 -8.04
CA LYS A 119 9.57 22.13 -7.90
C LYS A 119 9.66 20.70 -7.36
N ASN A 120 8.56 20.10 -6.93
CA ASN A 120 8.52 18.78 -6.32
C ASN A 120 8.22 17.70 -7.36
N LYS A 121 9.21 16.88 -7.65
CA LYS A 121 9.10 15.68 -8.48
C LYS A 121 8.94 14.48 -7.56
N VAL A 122 7.74 13.91 -7.55
CA VAL A 122 7.35 12.83 -6.65
C VAL A 122 7.28 11.52 -7.42
N LEU A 123 7.89 10.47 -6.87
CA LEU A 123 7.81 9.12 -7.40
C LEU A 123 7.09 8.21 -6.41
N LEU A 124 5.98 7.63 -6.85
CA LEU A 124 5.18 6.66 -6.10
C LEU A 124 5.51 5.25 -6.57
N VAL A 125 5.92 4.39 -5.64
CA VAL A 125 6.32 2.98 -5.88
C VAL A 125 5.83 2.10 -4.74
N HIS A 126 5.72 0.78 -4.94
CA HIS A 126 5.34 -0.12 -3.86
C HIS A 126 6.55 -0.47 -2.98
N GLY A 127 7.55 -1.18 -3.53
CA GLY A 127 8.83 -1.47 -2.86
C GLY A 127 9.86 -0.37 -3.10
N SER A 128 10.76 -0.58 -4.05
CA SER A 128 11.73 0.42 -4.52
C SER A 128 11.51 0.77 -6.00
N PRO A 129 12.12 1.85 -6.52
CA PRO A 129 11.99 2.25 -7.92
C PRO A 129 12.36 1.18 -8.96
N ASN A 130 13.22 0.24 -8.57
CA ASN A 130 13.73 -0.82 -9.44
C ASN A 130 13.21 -2.21 -9.06
N SER A 131 12.41 -2.35 -8.00
CA SER A 131 11.88 -3.65 -7.57
C SER A 131 10.64 -3.50 -6.70
N ILE A 132 9.55 -4.14 -7.13
CA ILE A 132 8.27 -4.15 -6.39
C ILE A 132 8.39 -4.78 -5.00
N SER A 133 9.31 -5.73 -4.79
CA SER A 133 9.45 -6.48 -3.54
C SER A 133 10.71 -6.11 -2.73
N LYS A 134 11.40 -5.02 -3.08
CA LYS A 134 12.57 -4.57 -2.31
C LYS A 134 12.14 -3.71 -1.13
N TYR A 135 12.47 -4.17 0.07
CA TYR A 135 12.25 -3.42 1.31
C TYR A 135 13.18 -2.21 1.43
N ILE A 136 12.63 -1.10 1.93
CA ILE A 136 13.35 0.10 2.35
C ILE A 136 12.94 0.40 3.79
N PHE A 137 13.85 0.20 4.73
CA PHE A 137 13.60 0.34 6.17
C PHE A 137 14.05 1.70 6.72
N PRO A 138 13.57 2.11 7.92
CA PRO A 138 13.99 3.35 8.56
C PRO A 138 15.50 3.51 8.80
N ASP A 139 16.23 2.41 8.91
CA ASP A 139 17.68 2.35 9.10
C ASP A 139 18.47 2.27 7.78
N THR A 140 17.81 2.40 6.63
CA THR A 140 18.48 2.43 5.32
C THR A 140 19.45 3.60 5.26
N PRO A 141 20.73 3.39 4.88
CA PRO A 141 21.72 4.48 4.85
C PRO A 141 21.30 5.66 3.96
N HIS A 142 21.45 6.88 4.47
CA HIS A 142 21.04 8.11 3.76
C HIS A 142 21.67 8.21 2.36
N LEU A 143 22.98 7.91 2.23
CA LEU A 143 23.67 7.96 0.94
C LEU A 143 23.01 7.06 -0.11
N TYR A 144 22.46 5.91 0.31
CA TYR A 144 21.76 5.00 -0.59
C TYR A 144 20.40 5.57 -1.03
N LEU A 145 19.68 6.25 -0.13
CA LEU A 145 18.42 6.94 -0.44
C LEU A 145 18.66 8.16 -1.36
N GLU A 146 19.69 8.95 -1.08
CA GLU A 146 20.10 10.11 -1.88
C GLU A 146 20.45 9.71 -3.32
N ASN A 147 21.20 8.62 -3.50
CA ASN A 147 21.49 8.09 -4.83
C ASN A 147 20.22 7.66 -5.55
N MET A 148 19.28 7.02 -4.85
CA MET A 148 18.01 6.59 -5.43
C MET A 148 17.16 7.77 -5.92
N LEU A 149 17.11 8.87 -5.16
CA LEU A 149 16.45 10.12 -5.56
C LEU A 149 17.07 10.69 -6.85
N LYS A 150 18.40 10.81 -6.89
CA LYS A 150 19.17 11.30 -8.04
C LYS A 150 18.94 10.46 -9.30
N GLU A 151 19.14 9.15 -9.19
CA GLU A 151 18.98 8.21 -10.30
C GLU A 151 17.58 8.24 -10.90
N ASN A 152 16.58 8.58 -10.09
CA ASN A 152 15.18 8.67 -10.51
C ASN A 152 14.73 10.09 -10.87
N ASN A 153 15.62 11.10 -10.83
CA ASN A 153 15.31 12.50 -11.12
C ASN A 153 14.07 12.99 -10.33
N CYS A 154 14.05 12.71 -9.04
CA CYS A 154 12.98 13.10 -8.12
C CYS A 154 13.54 13.56 -6.78
N ASN A 155 12.81 14.41 -6.06
CA ASN A 155 13.17 14.87 -4.72
C ASN A 155 12.20 14.33 -3.64
N VAL A 156 11.23 13.51 -4.02
CA VAL A 156 10.36 12.78 -3.09
C VAL A 156 10.12 11.38 -3.64
N ILE A 157 10.44 10.35 -2.87
CA ILE A 157 9.99 8.97 -3.13
C ILE A 157 9.05 8.56 -1.99
N ILE A 158 7.89 8.02 -2.36
CA ILE A 158 6.92 7.47 -1.40
C ILE A 158 6.73 6.00 -1.75
N CYS A 159 7.05 5.12 -0.79
CA CYS A 159 6.98 3.67 -0.92
C CYS A 159 6.11 3.01 0.15
N GLY A 160 5.54 1.84 -0.12
CA GLY A 160 4.79 1.02 0.81
C GLY A 160 5.60 -0.19 1.31
N HIS A 161 4.98 -1.37 1.27
CA HIS A 161 5.60 -2.70 1.35
C HIS A 161 6.16 -3.14 2.72
N THR A 162 6.84 -2.27 3.46
CA THR A 162 7.36 -2.63 4.80
C THR A 162 6.30 -2.56 5.88
N HIS A 163 5.20 -1.83 5.64
CA HIS A 163 4.13 -1.50 6.58
C HIS A 163 4.59 -0.64 7.76
N ILE A 164 5.80 -0.07 7.69
CA ILE A 164 6.38 0.73 8.77
C ILE A 164 6.28 2.19 8.36
N PRO A 165 5.50 3.02 9.07
CA PRO A 165 5.44 4.44 8.77
C PRO A 165 6.81 5.10 8.97
N MET A 166 7.26 5.89 7.98
CA MET A 166 8.54 6.61 8.07
C MET A 166 8.53 7.88 7.23
N ILE A 167 9.21 8.92 7.70
CA ILE A 167 9.59 10.09 6.91
C ILE A 167 11.09 10.28 7.15
N ILE A 168 11.89 10.10 6.10
CA ILE A 168 13.34 10.30 6.13
C ILE A 168 13.65 11.51 5.26
N GLU A 169 14.23 12.53 5.86
CA GLU A 169 14.77 13.69 5.16
C GLU A 169 16.26 13.50 4.89
N THR A 170 16.67 13.76 3.65
CA THR A 170 18.06 13.68 3.19
C THR A 170 18.46 14.98 2.50
N LYS A 171 19.72 15.12 2.10
CA LYS A 171 20.17 16.32 1.37
C LYS A 171 19.51 16.47 0.00
N GLU A 172 19.02 15.37 -0.58
CA GLU A 172 18.44 15.32 -1.93
C GLU A 172 16.91 15.32 -1.92
N GLY A 173 16.30 15.32 -0.72
CA GLY A 173 14.85 15.30 -0.54
C GLY A 173 14.38 14.18 0.37
N TYR A 174 13.15 13.69 0.15
CA TYR A 174 12.43 12.85 1.10
C TYR A 174 12.24 11.41 0.63
N PHE A 175 12.32 10.49 1.58
CA PHE A 175 11.88 9.11 1.42
C PHE A 175 10.81 8.81 2.46
N ILE A 176 9.62 8.39 2.02
CA ILE A 176 8.44 8.34 2.89
C ILE A 176 7.75 6.98 2.73
N ASN A 177 7.26 6.46 3.86
CA ASN A 177 6.35 5.32 3.89
C ASN A 177 5.11 5.71 4.71
N PRO A 178 3.89 5.62 4.14
CA PRO A 178 2.67 5.91 4.89
C PRO A 178 2.37 4.86 5.97
N GLY A 179 3.14 3.77 6.00
CA GLY A 179 2.85 2.55 6.76
C GLY A 179 1.79 1.72 6.06
N SER A 180 0.93 1.06 6.82
CA SER A 180 -0.09 0.19 6.28
C SER A 180 -1.48 0.60 6.76
N LEU A 181 -2.39 0.71 5.80
CA LEU A 181 -3.79 0.97 6.11
C LEU A 181 -4.47 -0.29 6.65
N GLY A 182 -4.17 -1.47 6.10
CA GLY A 182 -4.93 -2.68 6.41
C GLY A 182 -4.23 -3.69 7.30
N MET A 183 -2.90 -3.67 7.39
CA MET A 183 -2.11 -4.63 8.14
C MET A 183 -0.90 -3.96 8.84
N PRO A 184 -1.12 -2.96 9.72
CA PRO A 184 -0.07 -2.29 10.48
C PRO A 184 0.76 -3.26 11.33
N LYS A 185 2.06 -2.99 11.48
CA LYS A 185 2.99 -3.87 12.22
C LYS A 185 3.07 -3.62 13.72
N GLU A 186 2.86 -2.37 14.16
CA GLU A 186 3.00 -2.00 15.58
C GLU A 186 1.75 -2.35 16.38
N ASP A 187 0.60 -1.87 15.93
CA ASP A 187 -0.71 -2.15 16.52
C ASP A 187 -1.66 -2.61 15.39
N PRO A 188 -2.10 -3.88 15.39
CA PRO A 188 -3.00 -4.43 14.36
C PRO A 188 -4.33 -3.69 14.19
N SER A 189 -4.71 -2.83 15.14
CA SER A 189 -5.95 -2.04 15.11
C SER A 189 -5.74 -0.56 14.74
N GLU A 190 -4.50 -0.15 14.51
CA GLU A 190 -4.13 1.24 14.24
C GLU A 190 -3.56 1.40 12.83
N ALA A 191 -4.45 1.69 11.88
CA ALA A 191 -4.10 1.95 10.49
C ALA A 191 -3.31 3.26 10.36
N SER A 192 -2.42 3.33 9.39
CA SER A 192 -1.67 4.55 9.09
C SER A 192 -1.77 4.95 7.63
N TYR A 193 -1.67 6.26 7.39
CA TYR A 193 -1.65 6.83 6.05
C TYR A 193 -0.91 8.18 6.05
N LEU A 194 -0.59 8.71 4.87
CA LEU A 194 0.10 9.98 4.72
C LEU A 194 -0.84 11.08 4.18
N ILE A 195 -0.78 12.25 4.80
CA ILE A 195 -1.19 13.52 4.18
C ILE A 195 0.06 14.23 3.67
N ALA A 196 0.08 14.54 2.37
CA ALA A 196 1.14 15.32 1.74
C ALA A 196 0.56 16.63 1.21
N ASP A 197 1.11 17.75 1.66
CA ASP A 197 0.71 19.09 1.24
C ASP A 197 1.84 19.77 0.45
N PHE A 198 1.57 20.00 -0.83
CA PHE A 198 2.45 20.69 -1.78
C PHE A 198 1.96 22.11 -2.07
N ALA A 199 1.18 22.74 -1.17
CA ALA A 199 0.72 24.13 -1.37
C ALA A 199 1.77 25.18 -1.02
N SER A 200 2.69 24.85 -0.12
CA SER A 200 3.81 25.73 0.27
C SER A 200 5.05 25.45 -0.56
N GLU A 201 6.00 26.40 -0.54
CA GLU A 201 7.31 26.20 -1.17
C GLU A 201 7.99 24.93 -0.64
N GLU A 202 7.94 24.67 0.65
CA GLU A 202 8.40 23.40 1.21
C GLU A 202 7.22 22.45 1.38
N PRO A 203 7.29 21.20 0.87
CA PRO A 203 6.21 20.25 1.03
C PRO A 203 6.12 19.81 2.50
N LYS A 204 4.90 19.62 2.99
CA LYS A 204 4.64 19.14 4.35
C LYS A 204 4.12 17.71 4.31
N PHE A 205 4.69 16.85 5.14
CA PHE A 205 4.34 15.44 5.23
C PHE A 205 3.89 15.12 6.65
N LEU A 206 2.70 14.53 6.77
CA LEU A 206 2.15 14.11 8.06
C LEU A 206 1.61 12.69 7.94
N ILE A 207 2.23 11.76 8.67
CA ILE A 207 1.64 10.43 8.87
C ILE A 207 0.54 10.57 9.92
N LYS A 208 -0.68 10.20 9.55
CA LYS A 208 -1.81 10.08 10.46
C LYS A 208 -2.04 8.62 10.80
N LYS A 209 -2.51 8.39 12.03
CA LYS A 209 -2.92 7.08 12.53
C LYS A 209 -4.39 7.12 12.93
N ILE A 210 -5.14 6.06 12.63
CA ILE A 210 -6.56 5.93 12.92
C ILE A 210 -6.85 4.54 13.45
N LYS A 211 -7.82 4.43 14.36
CA LYS A 211 -8.25 3.14 14.90
C LYS A 211 -9.39 2.57 14.06
N PHE A 212 -9.44 1.25 13.95
CA PHE A 212 -10.54 0.53 13.35
C PHE A 212 -10.90 -0.73 14.15
N ASP A 213 -12.09 -1.28 13.93
CA ASP A 213 -12.54 -2.50 14.61
C ASP A 213 -11.82 -3.74 14.04
N ASN A 214 -10.70 -4.09 14.66
CA ASN A 214 -9.93 -5.27 14.28
C ASN A 214 -10.65 -6.60 14.63
N ASN A 215 -11.59 -6.60 15.57
CA ASN A 215 -12.30 -7.84 15.94
C ASN A 215 -13.18 -8.34 14.80
N TYR A 216 -13.85 -7.43 14.10
CA TYR A 216 -14.71 -7.79 12.98
C TYR A 216 -13.91 -8.36 11.79
N ILE A 217 -12.78 -7.74 11.44
CA ILE A 217 -11.93 -8.24 10.34
C ILE A 217 -11.32 -9.61 10.68
N GLU A 218 -10.89 -9.82 11.94
CA GLU A 218 -10.40 -11.12 12.40
C GLU A 218 -11.49 -12.19 12.40
N TYR A 219 -12.70 -11.85 12.81
CA TYR A 219 -13.84 -12.77 12.78
C TYR A 219 -14.11 -13.25 11.36
N ILE A 220 -14.26 -12.35 10.39
CA ILE A 220 -14.52 -12.75 9.00
C ILE A 220 -13.33 -13.48 8.37
N PHE A 221 -12.10 -13.16 8.79
CA PHE A 221 -10.90 -13.86 8.34
C PHE A 221 -10.90 -15.32 8.83
N LYS A 222 -11.21 -15.55 10.11
CA LYS A 222 -11.37 -16.91 10.67
C LYS A 222 -12.48 -17.68 9.95
N GLU A 223 -13.66 -17.07 9.79
CA GLU A 223 -14.84 -17.71 9.24
C GLU A 223 -14.75 -18.02 7.74
N LYS A 224 -14.06 -17.19 6.94
CA LYS A 224 -14.01 -17.35 5.47
C LYS A 224 -12.72 -17.95 4.95
N VAL A 225 -11.59 -17.68 5.64
CA VAL A 225 -10.26 -18.06 5.18
C VAL A 225 -9.78 -19.27 5.96
N LEU A 226 -9.63 -19.15 7.29
CA LEU A 226 -9.01 -20.20 8.09
C LEU A 226 -9.88 -21.47 8.19
N SER A 227 -11.20 -21.32 8.27
CA SER A 227 -12.16 -22.44 8.27
C SER A 227 -12.08 -23.29 7.00
N SER A 228 -11.65 -22.70 5.87
CA SER A 228 -11.53 -23.41 4.59
C SER A 228 -10.33 -24.37 4.52
N PHE A 229 -9.46 -24.34 5.54
CA PHE A 229 -8.28 -25.20 5.64
C PHE A 229 -8.51 -26.46 6.48
N ILE A 230 -9.68 -26.57 7.11
CA ILE A 230 -10.10 -27.68 7.98
C ILE A 230 -10.98 -28.62 7.16
#